data_AF-A0A1C0VXC5-F1
#
_entry.id   AF-A0A1C0VXC5-F1
#
_cell.length_a   1.000
_cell.length_b   1.000
_cell.length_c   1.000
_cell.angle_alpha   90.00
_cell.angle_beta   90.00
_cell.angle_gamma   90.00
#
_symmetry.space_group_name_H-M   'P 1'
#
loop_
_entity.id
_entity.type
_entity.pdbx_description
1 polymer ?
#
loop_
_entity_poly.entity_id
_entity_poly.type
_entity_poly.pdbx_seq_one_letter_code
_entity_poly.pdbx_strand_id
1 'polypeptide(L)'
;MLTSNLIGSSVKIVPLENGDRLTRIEFERRYQAMPHLKKAELIEGIVYMAAALRIRSHGEPHAYIMTWLGVYKASTPGVQMGDNATVRLDADNEVQPDALLRIEQGGTSRVSEDDYVEGTPELIVEIAASTVSIDRHQKLQVYRRNGV
;
A
#
# COMPACT_ATOMS: atom_id res chain seq x y z
N MET A 1 8.70 -25.57 45.24
CA MET A 1 8.58 -25.46 43.76
C MET A 1 7.13 -25.17 43.43
N LEU A 2 6.81 -23.91 43.13
CA LEU A 2 5.48 -23.51 42.63
C LEU A 2 5.69 -23.02 41.20
N THR A 3 5.30 -23.86 40.25
CA THR A 3 5.40 -23.58 38.82
C THR A 3 4.32 -22.59 38.41
N SER A 4 4.75 -21.40 38.00
CA SER A 4 3.93 -20.39 37.33
C SER A 4 3.63 -20.82 35.90
N ASN A 5 2.45 -21.38 35.66
CA ASN A 5 1.91 -21.49 34.30
C ASN A 5 1.05 -20.26 34.00
N LEU A 6 1.71 -19.18 33.56
CA LEU A 6 1.06 -18.13 32.79
C LEU A 6 0.77 -18.72 31.41
N ILE A 7 -0.44 -19.25 31.24
CA ILE A 7 -0.97 -19.63 29.93
C ILE A 7 -1.06 -18.35 29.12
N GLY A 8 -0.10 -18.14 28.22
CA GLY A 8 -0.25 -17.17 27.15
C GLY A 8 -1.46 -17.59 26.32
N SER A 9 -2.56 -16.86 26.43
CA SER A 9 -3.68 -17.06 25.52
C SER A 9 -3.17 -16.78 24.12
N SER A 10 -3.24 -17.76 23.22
CA SER A 10 -3.09 -17.51 21.79
C SER A 10 -4.22 -16.55 21.40
N VAL A 11 -3.95 -15.25 21.37
CA VAL A 11 -4.92 -14.25 20.94
C VAL A 11 -5.21 -14.59 19.49
N LYS A 12 -6.41 -15.14 19.22
CA LYS A 12 -6.86 -15.46 17.88
C LYS A 12 -6.88 -14.15 17.09
N ILE A 13 -6.03 -14.03 16.08
CA ILE A 13 -5.99 -12.85 15.22
C ILE A 13 -7.29 -12.85 14.42
N VAL A 14 -8.06 -11.76 14.55
CA VAL A 14 -9.30 -11.56 13.79
C VAL A 14 -8.90 -11.18 12.35
N PRO A 15 -9.48 -11.79 11.31
CA PRO A 15 -9.22 -11.39 9.92
C PRO A 15 -9.58 -9.91 9.68
N LEU A 16 -8.97 -9.32 8.65
CA LEU A 16 -9.36 -8.01 8.14
C LEU A 16 -10.73 -8.09 7.46
N GLU A 17 -11.61 -7.15 7.79
CA GLU A 17 -12.86 -6.92 7.07
C GLU A 17 -12.87 -5.52 6.43
N ASN A 18 -13.51 -5.40 5.26
CA ASN A 18 -13.64 -4.11 4.59
C ASN A 18 -14.47 -3.15 5.45
N GLY A 19 -13.91 -1.99 5.77
CA GLY A 19 -14.53 -0.98 6.65
C GLY A 19 -14.06 -1.04 8.10
N ASP A 20 -13.23 -2.02 8.48
CA ASP A 20 -12.59 -2.06 9.80
C ASP A 20 -11.84 -0.76 10.07
N ARG A 21 -11.91 -0.28 11.31
CA ARG A 21 -11.17 0.91 11.77
C ARG A 21 -10.01 0.50 12.64
N LEU A 22 -8.79 0.57 12.11
CA LEU A 22 -7.58 0.04 12.74
C LEU A 22 -6.46 1.07 12.72
N THR A 23 -5.53 0.95 13.68
CA THR A 23 -4.21 1.56 13.54
C THR A 23 -3.40 0.77 12.52
N ARG A 24 -2.38 1.40 11.92
CA ARG A 24 -1.49 0.72 10.96
C ARG A 24 -0.85 -0.54 11.53
N ILE A 25 -0.37 -0.50 12.77
CA ILE A 25 0.23 -1.66 13.46
C ILE A 25 -0.75 -2.84 13.55
N GLU A 26 -2.01 -2.57 13.90
CA GLU A 26 -3.02 -3.63 14.00
C GLU A 26 -3.43 -4.15 12.61
N PHE A 27 -3.51 -3.25 11.61
CA PHE A 27 -3.73 -3.62 10.22
C PHE A 27 -2.64 -4.57 9.71
N GLU A 28 -1.36 -4.20 9.85
CA GLU A 28 -0.21 -5.00 9.42
C GLU A 28 -0.19 -6.38 10.10
N ARG A 29 -0.43 -6.41 11.42
CA ARG A 29 -0.48 -7.66 12.19
C ARG A 29 -1.55 -8.62 11.66
N ARG A 30 -2.74 -8.11 11.32
CA ARG A 30 -3.83 -8.91 10.76
C ARG A 30 -3.56 -9.28 9.30
N TYR A 31 -2.99 -8.36 8.52
CA TYR A 31 -2.69 -8.58 7.10
C TYR A 31 -1.65 -9.70 6.93
N GLN A 32 -0.58 -9.68 7.72
CA GLN A 32 0.44 -10.73 7.75
C GLN A 32 -0.13 -12.11 8.12
N ALA A 33 -1.20 -12.15 8.91
CA ALA A 33 -1.91 -13.39 9.25
C ALA A 33 -2.87 -13.89 8.15
N MET A 34 -3.00 -13.15 7.04
CA MET A 34 -3.87 -13.49 5.90
C MET A 34 -3.07 -13.66 4.60
N PRO A 35 -2.17 -14.66 4.50
CA PRO A 35 -1.27 -14.82 3.34
C PRO A 35 -1.96 -15.08 1.99
N HIS A 36 -3.26 -15.42 2.00
CA HIS A 36 -4.07 -15.62 0.79
C HIS A 36 -4.75 -14.35 0.29
N LEU A 37 -4.77 -13.29 1.10
CA LEU A 37 -5.32 -12.01 0.70
C LEU A 37 -4.32 -11.30 -0.20
N LYS A 38 -4.76 -10.93 -1.41
CA LYS A 38 -3.87 -10.39 -2.44
C LYS A 38 -3.55 -8.91 -2.26
N LYS A 39 -4.52 -8.12 -1.79
CA LYS A 39 -4.39 -6.66 -1.69
C LYS A 39 -5.39 -6.14 -0.66
N ALA A 40 -4.88 -5.36 0.29
CA ALA A 40 -5.66 -4.58 1.24
C ALA A 40 -4.91 -3.28 1.52
N GLU A 41 -5.64 -2.19 1.71
CA GLU A 41 -5.07 -0.88 2.02
C GLU A 41 -5.68 -0.36 3.31
N LEU A 42 -4.89 0.39 4.08
CA LEU A 42 -5.38 1.19 5.18
C LEU A 42 -5.37 2.65 4.73
N ILE A 43 -6.56 3.27 4.69
CA ILE A 43 -6.72 4.66 4.26
C ILE A 43 -7.53 5.39 5.32
N GLU A 44 -6.94 6.40 5.95
CA GLU A 44 -7.55 7.13 7.08
C GLU A 44 -7.96 6.19 8.23
N GLY A 45 -7.14 5.18 8.50
CA GLY A 45 -7.42 4.14 9.48
C GLY A 45 -8.59 3.22 9.10
N ILE A 46 -9.10 3.26 7.86
CA ILE A 46 -10.17 2.39 7.36
C ILE A 46 -9.56 1.34 6.42
N VAL A 47 -9.90 0.07 6.65
CA VAL A 47 -9.47 -1.05 5.82
C VAL A 47 -10.28 -1.12 4.54
N TYR A 48 -9.60 -1.18 3.40
CA TYR A 48 -10.19 -1.39 2.09
C TYR A 48 -9.66 -2.69 1.47
N MET A 49 -10.58 -3.52 1.00
CA MET A 49 -10.26 -4.81 0.38
C MET A 49 -10.48 -4.71 -1.13
N ALA A 50 -9.45 -5.00 -1.92
CA ALA A 50 -9.52 -4.84 -3.37
C ALA A 50 -10.41 -5.92 -4.03
N ALA A 51 -11.19 -5.51 -5.03
CA ALA A 51 -11.95 -6.43 -5.88
C ALA A 51 -11.07 -6.99 -7.02
N ALA A 52 -11.59 -7.99 -7.73
CA ALA A 52 -10.92 -8.54 -8.90
C ALA A 52 -10.79 -7.51 -10.03
N LEU A 53 -9.57 -7.39 -10.59
CA LEU A 53 -9.26 -6.45 -11.67
C LEU A 53 -9.75 -6.96 -13.02
N ARG A 54 -10.24 -6.06 -13.87
CA ARG A 54 -10.71 -6.38 -15.23
C ARG A 54 -9.72 -5.87 -16.26
N ILE A 55 -9.51 -6.63 -17.32
CA ILE A 55 -8.49 -6.32 -18.34
C ILE A 55 -8.71 -4.96 -19.02
N ARG A 56 -9.94 -4.65 -19.47
CA ARG A 56 -10.21 -3.42 -20.24
C ARG A 56 -10.23 -2.15 -19.39
N SER A 57 -10.73 -2.23 -18.16
CA SER A 57 -10.88 -1.06 -17.29
C SER A 57 -9.67 -0.83 -16.40
N HIS A 58 -8.84 -1.85 -16.15
CA HIS A 58 -7.70 -1.74 -15.25
C HIS A 58 -6.42 -2.31 -15.85
N GLY A 59 -6.41 -3.60 -16.21
CA GLY A 59 -5.17 -4.31 -16.56
C GLY A 59 -4.40 -3.72 -17.74
N GLU A 60 -5.06 -3.37 -18.84
CA GLU A 60 -4.41 -2.77 -20.02
C GLU A 60 -3.97 -1.31 -19.76
N PRO A 61 -4.81 -0.42 -19.19
CA PRO A 61 -4.33 0.89 -18.75
C PRO A 61 -3.14 0.83 -17.79
N HIS A 62 -3.16 -0.10 -16.84
CA HIS A 62 -2.06 -0.32 -15.91
C HIS A 62 -0.78 -0.73 -16.67
N ALA A 63 -0.88 -1.69 -17.60
CA ALA A 63 0.27 -2.11 -18.41
C ALA A 63 0.92 -0.95 -19.20
N TYR A 64 0.12 0.00 -19.71
CA TYR A 64 0.66 1.19 -20.38
C TYR A 64 1.43 2.11 -19.42
N ILE A 65 0.91 2.35 -18.22
CA ILE A 65 1.61 3.13 -17.19
C ILE A 65 2.93 2.46 -16.80
N MET A 66 2.91 1.15 -16.55
CA MET A 66 4.12 0.41 -16.19
C MET A 66 5.16 0.44 -17.29
N THR A 67 4.73 0.34 -18.55
CA THR A 67 5.64 0.46 -19.70
C THR A 67 6.27 1.84 -19.76
N TRP A 68 5.46 2.90 -19.62
CA TRP A 68 5.95 4.28 -19.62
C TRP A 68 6.97 4.55 -18.49
N LEU A 69 6.66 4.14 -17.25
CA LEU A 69 7.58 4.28 -16.12
C LEU A 69 8.84 3.42 -16.28
N GLY A 70 8.72 2.22 -16.87
CA GLY A 70 9.85 1.37 -17.21
C GLY A 70 10.83 2.03 -18.17
N VAL A 71 10.33 2.66 -19.24
CA VAL A 71 11.14 3.42 -20.19
C VAL A 71 11.79 4.64 -19.52
N TYR A 72 11.03 5.35 -18.67
CA TYR A 72 11.56 6.48 -17.91
C TYR A 72 12.71 6.07 -17.00
N LYS A 73 12.52 5.02 -16.18
CA LYS A 73 13.56 4.47 -15.30
C LYS A 73 14.79 4.03 -16.09
N ALA A 74 14.61 3.34 -17.21
CA ALA A 74 15.73 2.89 -18.05
C ALA A 74 16.61 4.04 -18.55
N SER A 75 16.04 5.24 -18.70
CA SER A 75 16.73 6.44 -19.19
C SER A 75 17.17 7.40 -18.08
N THR A 76 16.78 7.14 -16.83
CA THR A 76 16.97 8.07 -15.70
C THR A 76 17.57 7.33 -14.49
N PRO A 77 18.91 7.23 -14.37
CA PRO A 77 19.55 6.59 -13.23
C PRO A 77 19.19 7.25 -11.89
N GLY A 78 19.14 6.46 -10.81
CA GLY A 78 18.83 6.94 -9.46
C GLY A 78 17.34 7.04 -9.12
N VAL A 79 16.46 6.53 -9.99
CA VAL A 79 15.03 6.34 -9.67
C VAL A 79 14.68 4.87 -9.58
N GLN A 80 13.75 4.54 -8.69
CA GLN A 80 13.14 3.23 -8.56
C GLN A 80 11.66 3.33 -8.90
N MET A 81 11.17 2.44 -9.76
CA MET A 81 9.74 2.26 -10.02
C MET A 81 9.22 1.08 -9.20
N GLY A 82 7.95 1.15 -8.79
CA GLY A 82 7.24 0.07 -8.10
C GLY A 82 5.91 -0.27 -8.77
N ASP A 83 5.55 -1.55 -8.72
CA ASP A 83 4.28 -2.12 -9.17
C ASP A 83 3.56 -2.67 -7.94
N ASN A 84 2.39 -2.15 -7.58
CA ASN A 84 1.61 -2.61 -6.41
C ASN A 84 2.41 -2.71 -5.09
N ALA A 85 3.45 -1.88 -4.91
CA ALA A 85 4.27 -1.90 -3.71
C ALA A 85 3.50 -1.34 -2.51
N THR A 86 3.72 -1.89 -1.31
CA THR A 86 3.22 -1.31 -0.07
C THR A 86 3.96 -0.02 0.25
N VAL A 87 3.20 1.06 0.50
CA VAL A 87 3.69 2.37 0.88
C VAL A 87 3.07 2.77 2.22
N ARG A 88 3.92 2.82 3.25
CA ARG A 88 3.62 3.39 4.57
C ARG A 88 3.78 4.91 4.48
N LEU A 89 2.73 5.60 4.06
CA LEU A 89 2.74 7.05 3.87
C LEU A 89 2.83 7.81 5.20
N ASP A 90 1.97 7.44 6.15
CA ASP A 90 1.92 8.06 7.48
C ASP A 90 1.37 7.05 8.52
N ALA A 91 1.07 7.51 9.74
CA ALA A 91 0.62 6.66 10.84
C ALA A 91 -0.75 5.99 10.58
N ASP A 92 -1.58 6.58 9.72
CA ASP A 92 -2.96 6.16 9.46
C ASP A 92 -3.15 5.62 8.02
N ASN A 93 -2.10 5.66 7.20
CA ASN A 93 -2.17 5.32 5.77
C ASN A 93 -1.07 4.36 5.36
N GLU A 94 -1.50 3.19 4.89
CA GLU A 94 -0.70 2.18 4.24
C GLU A 94 -1.39 1.76 2.95
N VAL A 95 -0.87 2.25 1.83
CA VAL A 95 -1.50 2.11 0.51
C VAL A 95 -0.68 1.17 -0.38
N GLN A 96 -1.31 0.66 -1.42
CA GLN A 96 -0.71 -0.15 -2.47
C GLN A 96 -1.11 0.46 -3.83
N PRO A 97 -0.47 1.58 -4.23
CA PRO A 97 -0.79 2.25 -5.48
C PRO A 97 -0.56 1.33 -6.68
N ASP A 98 -1.30 1.55 -7.76
CA ASP A 98 -1.09 0.76 -8.98
C ASP A 98 0.35 0.91 -9.50
N ALA A 99 0.88 2.13 -9.51
CA ALA A 99 2.30 2.36 -9.78
C ALA A 99 2.88 3.51 -8.95
N LEU A 100 4.19 3.45 -8.70
CA LEU A 100 4.95 4.55 -8.10
C LEU A 100 6.30 4.75 -8.77
N LEU A 101 6.83 5.95 -8.61
CA LEU A 101 8.23 6.28 -8.90
C LEU A 101 8.80 7.00 -7.68
N ARG A 102 10.00 6.60 -7.26
CA ARG A 102 10.74 7.29 -6.20
C ARG A 102 12.19 7.55 -6.60
N ILE A 103 12.79 8.57 -6.01
CA ILE A 103 14.23 8.83 -6.08
C ILE A 103 14.94 7.95 -5.05
N GLU A 104 15.97 7.21 -5.47
CA GLU A 104 16.64 6.23 -4.62
C GLU A 104 17.39 6.84 -3.44
N GLN A 105 18.05 7.98 -3.69
CA GLN A 105 18.86 8.71 -2.73
C GLN A 105 18.55 10.20 -2.78
N GLY A 106 18.32 10.83 -1.62
CA GLY A 106 17.96 12.25 -1.54
C GLY A 106 16.49 12.56 -1.91
N GLY A 107 15.69 11.53 -2.16
CA GLY A 107 14.23 11.64 -2.28
C GLY A 107 13.53 11.79 -0.93
N THR A 108 12.21 11.80 -0.98
CA THR A 108 11.32 11.99 0.18
C THR A 108 10.79 10.70 0.79
N SER A 109 11.13 9.56 0.19
CA SER A 109 10.86 8.21 0.70
C SER A 109 12.13 7.37 0.83
N ARG A 110 12.04 6.28 1.60
CA ARG A 110 13.07 5.25 1.74
C ARG A 110 12.45 3.86 1.64
N VAL A 111 13.30 2.85 1.49
CA VAL A 111 12.89 1.45 1.67
C VAL A 111 13.25 1.03 3.11
N SER A 112 12.32 0.44 3.83
CA SER A 112 12.50 -0.08 5.18
C SER A 112 13.24 -1.41 5.19
N GLU A 113 13.64 -1.90 6.36
CA GLU A 113 14.34 -3.18 6.51
C GLU A 113 13.50 -4.38 6.05
N ASP A 114 12.17 -4.26 6.12
CA ASP A 114 11.20 -5.24 5.62
C ASP A 114 10.74 -4.99 4.18
N ASP A 115 11.52 -4.19 3.42
CA ASP A 115 11.39 -3.96 1.97
C ASP A 115 10.12 -3.20 1.53
N TYR A 116 9.50 -2.45 2.44
CA TYR A 116 8.38 -1.55 2.12
C TYR A 116 8.84 -0.11 1.89
N VAL A 117 8.05 0.66 1.14
CA VAL A 117 8.31 2.09 0.97
C VAL A 117 7.78 2.84 2.19
N GLU A 118 8.62 3.65 2.82
CA GLU A 118 8.24 4.55 3.92
C GLU A 118 8.41 6.00 3.50
N GLY A 119 7.37 6.80 3.73
CA GLY A 119 7.30 8.20 3.32
C GLY A 119 6.72 8.36 1.91
N THR A 120 6.91 9.55 1.34
CA THR A 120 6.23 10.01 0.14
C THR A 120 7.04 9.65 -1.12
N PRO A 121 6.50 8.87 -2.08
CA PRO A 121 7.11 8.73 -3.40
C PRO A 121 6.94 10.01 -4.22
N GLU A 122 7.91 10.32 -5.10
CA GLU A 122 7.83 11.49 -6.00
C GLU A 122 6.72 11.40 -7.05
N LEU A 123 6.18 10.20 -7.32
CA LEU A 123 5.01 10.00 -8.15
C LEU A 123 4.22 8.79 -7.68
N ILE A 124 2.90 8.94 -7.63
CA ILE A 124 1.94 7.84 -7.52
C ILE A 124 0.94 7.91 -8.68
N VAL A 125 0.60 6.75 -9.25
CA VAL A 125 -0.42 6.61 -10.29
C VAL A 125 -1.47 5.59 -9.84
N GLU A 126 -2.74 5.93 -10.04
CA GLU A 126 -3.90 5.05 -9.78
C GLU A 126 -4.76 4.92 -11.04
N ILE A 127 -5.17 3.70 -11.37
CA ILE A 127 -6.09 3.39 -12.47
C ILE A 127 -7.51 3.34 -11.92
N ALA A 128 -8.11 4.52 -11.80
CA ALA A 128 -9.34 4.70 -11.05
C ALA A 128 -10.65 4.17 -11.70
N ALA A 129 -10.63 3.30 -12.72
CA ALA A 129 -11.84 2.99 -13.49
C ALA A 129 -12.96 2.29 -12.69
N SER A 130 -12.60 1.43 -11.72
CA SER A 130 -13.55 0.72 -10.84
C SER A 130 -13.52 1.22 -9.39
N THR A 131 -12.66 2.20 -9.10
CA THR A 131 -12.32 2.68 -7.75
C THR A 131 -12.42 4.20 -7.63
N VAL A 132 -13.04 4.88 -8.61
CA VAL A 132 -13.21 6.35 -8.67
C VAL A 132 -13.61 6.94 -7.31
N SER A 133 -14.58 6.33 -6.63
CA SER A 133 -15.13 6.83 -5.37
C SER A 133 -14.10 6.87 -4.23
N ILE A 134 -13.07 6.04 -4.28
CA ILE A 134 -11.98 6.00 -3.29
C ILE A 134 -10.80 6.82 -3.81
N ASP A 135 -10.35 6.53 -5.03
CA ASP A 135 -9.11 7.09 -5.59
C ASP A 135 -9.21 8.60 -5.83
N ARG A 136 -10.32 9.09 -6.38
CA ARG A 136 -10.52 10.53 -6.63
C ARG A 136 -10.94 11.33 -5.40
N HIS A 137 -11.17 10.65 -4.27
CA HIS A 137 -11.58 11.29 -3.03
C HIS A 137 -10.55 11.04 -1.94
N GLN A 138 -10.70 9.99 -1.15
CA GLN A 138 -9.88 9.78 0.04
C GLN A 138 -8.40 9.65 -0.30
N LYS A 139 -8.02 8.77 -1.24
CA LYS A 139 -6.60 8.58 -1.60
C LYS A 139 -6.00 9.84 -2.20
N LEU A 140 -6.73 10.54 -3.09
CA LEU A 140 -6.25 11.82 -3.62
C LEU A 140 -5.98 12.86 -2.52
N GLN A 141 -6.83 12.95 -1.50
CA GLN A 141 -6.59 13.88 -0.39
C GLN A 141 -5.41 13.44 0.47
N VAL A 142 -5.29 12.14 0.76
CA VAL A 142 -4.17 11.54 1.49
C VAL A 142 -2.85 11.81 0.77
N TYR A 143 -2.81 11.62 -0.55
CA TYR A 143 -1.63 11.87 -1.38
C TYR A 143 -1.24 13.36 -1.36
N ARG A 144 -2.22 14.24 -1.60
CA ARG A 144 -1.98 15.70 -1.57
C ARG A 144 -1.44 16.20 -0.24
N ARG A 145 -1.98 15.74 0.90
CA ARG A 145 -1.50 16.18 2.22
C ARG A 145 -0.10 15.64 2.56
N ASN A 146 0.27 14.50 1.98
CA ASN A 146 1.58 13.89 2.15
C ASN A 146 2.61 14.42 1.13
N GLY A 147 2.21 15.34 0.24
CA GLY A 147 3.10 16.02 -0.69
C GLY A 147 3.45 15.21 -1.95
N VAL A 148 2.63 14.20 -2.28
CA VAL A 148 2.67 13.53 -3.59
C VAL A 148 2.17 14.47 -4.68
#